data_AF-A0A818JFW1-F1
#
_entry.id   AF-A0A818JFW1-F1
#
_cell.length_a   1.000
_cell.length_b   1.000
_cell.length_c   1.000
_cell.angle_alpha   90.00
_cell.angle_beta   90.00
_cell.angle_gamma   90.00
#
_symmetry.space_group_name_H-M   'P 1'
#
loop_
_entity.id
_entity.type
_entity.pdbx_description
1 polymer ?
#
loop_
_entity_poly.entity_id
_entity_poly.type
_entity_poly.pdbx_seq_one_letter_code
_entity_poly.pdbx_strand_id
1 'polypeptide(L)'
;MLPFAPTYTTVLIAQVCTLQHFFEDVAQGQVAYSLVVFCVHQNGPEEWKNRSYLWFGTCVGIQWLCSYLLPLPQILMSNIYICLAIFPKQFFPVYSIAFLFAFPVFLHLLIYIMENLCKKDELMNTQIYPAGHIEPGETHHQSKTTYIFIMNLIFNIIGYGPKSILAAIDYKSQQSISLYAVLEILPSLCLLLDIGLLYKMNKEVRKKITPVCNC
;
A
#
# COMPACT_ATOMS: atom_id res chain seq x y z
N MET A 1 -28.77 -0.80 -38.67
CA MET A 1 -27.33 -1.03 -38.39
C MET A 1 -27.23 -2.32 -37.60
N LEU A 2 -26.68 -3.38 -38.20
CA LEU A 2 -26.32 -4.60 -37.45
C LEU A 2 -25.13 -4.25 -36.54
N PRO A 3 -25.12 -4.67 -35.26
CA PRO A 3 -23.96 -4.47 -34.41
C PRO A 3 -22.78 -5.23 -35.03
N PHE A 4 -21.65 -4.54 -35.21
CA PHE A 4 -20.41 -5.18 -35.63
C PHE A 4 -20.12 -6.34 -34.68
N ALA A 5 -20.06 -7.57 -35.20
CA ALA A 5 -19.60 -8.71 -34.43
C ALA A 5 -18.16 -8.40 -33.96
N PRO A 6 -17.89 -8.45 -32.64
CA PRO A 6 -16.56 -8.18 -32.12
C PRO A 6 -15.58 -9.18 -32.74
N THR A 7 -14.44 -8.68 -33.24
CA THR A 7 -13.39 -9.55 -33.75
C THR A 7 -12.68 -10.23 -32.58
N TYR A 8 -12.13 -11.42 -32.81
CA TYR A 8 -11.30 -12.12 -31.84
C TYR A 8 -10.24 -11.19 -31.20
N THR A 9 -9.64 -10.31 -32.01
CA THR A 9 -8.68 -9.30 -31.57
C THR A 9 -9.25 -8.32 -30.55
N THR A 10 -10.48 -7.81 -30.75
CA THR A 10 -11.10 -6.89 -29.78
C THR A 10 -11.40 -7.55 -28.43
N VAL A 11 -11.81 -8.82 -28.43
CA VAL A 11 -12.04 -9.59 -27.20
C VAL A 11 -10.71 -9.83 -26.46
N LEU A 12 -9.65 -10.19 -27.19
CA LEU A 12 -8.34 -10.41 -26.62
C LEU A 12 -7.77 -9.14 -25.98
N ILE A 13 -7.87 -7.99 -26.65
CA ILE A 13 -7.42 -6.70 -26.10
C ILE A 13 -8.18 -6.35 -24.82
N ALA A 14 -9.50 -6.56 -24.78
CA ALA A 14 -10.32 -6.29 -23.61
C ALA A 14 -9.92 -7.17 -22.41
N GLN A 15 -9.64 -8.46 -22.64
CA GLN A 15 -9.18 -9.38 -21.61
C GLN A 15 -7.80 -9.01 -21.06
N VAL A 16 -6.84 -8.68 -21.93
CA VAL A 16 -5.49 -8.26 -21.51
C VAL A 16 -5.55 -6.98 -20.67
N CYS A 17 -6.35 -6.01 -21.11
CA CYS A 17 -6.58 -4.77 -20.37
C CYS A 17 -7.21 -5.01 -18.99
N THR A 18 -8.21 -5.89 -18.90
CA THR A 18 -8.85 -6.25 -17.62
C THR A 18 -7.83 -6.90 -16.66
N LEU A 19 -7.01 -7.82 -17.17
CA LEU A 19 -5.98 -8.47 -16.36
C LEU A 19 -4.92 -7.46 -15.90
N GLN A 20 -4.53 -6.52 -16.76
CA GLN A 20 -3.58 -5.47 -16.39
C GLN A 20 -4.10 -4.66 -15.19
N HIS A 21 -5.33 -4.13 -15.27
CA HIS A 21 -5.91 -3.37 -14.16
C HIS A 21 -6.08 -4.20 -12.89
N PHE A 22 -6.45 -5.47 -13.02
CA PHE A 22 -6.50 -6.38 -11.87
C PHE A 22 -5.14 -6.51 -11.18
N PHE A 23 -4.07 -6.75 -11.94
CA PHE A 23 -2.73 -6.89 -11.36
C PHE A 23 -2.19 -5.56 -10.80
N GLU A 24 -2.56 -4.43 -11.39
CA GLU A 24 -2.25 -3.10 -10.84
C GLU A 24 -2.89 -2.90 -9.47
N ASP A 25 -4.19 -3.22 -9.33
CA ASP A 25 -4.92 -3.11 -8.06
C ASP A 25 -4.40 -4.12 -7.02
N VAL A 26 -4.06 -5.34 -7.44
CA VAL A 26 -3.39 -6.33 -6.57
C VAL A 26 -2.06 -5.76 -6.08
N ALA A 27 -1.23 -5.21 -6.97
CA ALA A 27 0.06 -4.65 -6.61
C ALA A 27 -0.09 -3.46 -5.64
N GLN A 28 -1.06 -2.57 -5.88
CA GLN A 28 -1.38 -1.48 -4.97
C GLN A 28 -1.78 -2.00 -3.58
N GLY A 29 -2.68 -2.99 -3.53
CA GLY A 29 -3.07 -3.64 -2.29
C GLY A 29 -1.88 -4.25 -1.57
N GLN A 30 -1.02 -4.98 -2.29
CA GLN A 30 0.17 -5.61 -1.72
C GLN A 30 1.10 -4.58 -1.09
N VAL A 31 1.37 -3.46 -1.76
CA VAL A 31 2.21 -2.39 -1.22
C VAL A 31 1.56 -1.77 0.03
N ALA A 32 0.28 -1.39 -0.06
CA ALA A 32 -0.43 -0.74 1.02
C ALA A 32 -0.54 -1.63 2.27
N TYR A 33 -0.93 -2.89 2.11
CA TYR A 33 -1.07 -3.82 3.24
C TYR A 33 0.28 -4.35 3.75
N SER A 34 1.32 -4.49 2.91
CA SER A 34 2.69 -4.83 3.38
C SER A 34 3.18 -3.82 4.41
N LEU A 35 2.93 -2.55 4.15
CA LEU A 35 3.31 -1.48 5.06
C LEU A 35 2.54 -1.60 6.38
N VAL A 36 1.22 -1.87 6.35
CA VAL A 36 0.44 -2.14 7.60
C VAL A 36 1.07 -3.29 8.40
N VAL A 37 1.31 -4.43 7.74
CA VAL A 37 1.89 -5.62 8.39
C VAL A 37 3.26 -5.32 8.98
N PHE A 38 4.11 -4.59 8.24
CA PHE A 38 5.40 -4.15 8.73
C PHE A 38 5.27 -3.28 9.99
N CYS A 39 4.30 -2.37 10.03
CA CYS A 39 4.08 -1.47 11.17
C CYS A 39 3.60 -2.23 12.41
N VAL A 40 2.60 -3.11 12.23
CA VAL A 40 2.11 -3.97 13.30
C VAL A 40 3.25 -4.83 13.85
N HIS A 41 4.13 -5.33 13.00
CA HIS A 41 5.26 -6.14 13.44
C HIS A 41 6.31 -5.34 14.23
N GLN A 42 6.66 -4.13 13.78
CA GLN A 42 7.65 -3.29 14.47
C GLN A 42 7.13 -2.74 15.80
N ASN A 43 5.86 -2.36 15.84
CA ASN A 43 5.22 -1.67 16.97
C ASN A 43 4.41 -2.61 17.88
N GLY A 44 4.27 -3.88 17.51
CA GLY A 44 3.57 -4.87 18.33
C GLY A 44 4.33 -5.22 19.62
N PRO A 45 3.62 -5.73 20.65
CA PRO A 45 4.22 -6.17 21.90
C PRO A 45 5.31 -7.23 21.67
N GLU A 46 6.31 -7.28 22.54
CA GLU A 46 7.44 -8.22 22.40
C GLU A 46 7.01 -9.69 22.33
N GLU A 47 5.91 -10.06 22.98
CA GLU A 47 5.33 -11.40 22.89
C GLU A 47 5.01 -11.81 21.45
N TRP A 48 4.61 -10.84 20.62
CA TRP A 48 4.36 -11.06 19.19
C TRP A 48 5.66 -11.20 18.41
N LYS A 49 6.74 -10.53 18.85
CA LYS A 49 8.09 -10.69 18.27
C LYS A 49 8.66 -12.08 18.57
N ASN A 50 8.38 -12.63 19.74
CA ASN A 50 8.81 -13.99 20.12
C ASN A 50 8.04 -15.11 19.39
N ARG A 51 6.80 -14.84 18.97
CA ARG A 51 6.01 -15.73 18.08
C ARG A 51 6.03 -15.26 16.62
N SER A 52 7.02 -14.43 16.25
CA SER A 52 7.02 -13.61 15.04
C SER A 52 6.71 -14.37 13.77
N TYR A 53 7.34 -15.53 13.54
CA TYR A 53 7.20 -16.22 12.26
C TYR A 53 5.77 -16.68 11.95
N LEU A 54 5.03 -17.21 12.93
CA LEU A 54 3.66 -17.69 12.72
C LEU A 54 2.69 -16.51 12.51
N TRP A 55 2.77 -15.50 13.36
CA TRP A 55 1.91 -14.31 13.27
C TRP A 55 2.21 -13.49 12.03
N PHE A 56 3.49 -13.24 11.75
CA PHE A 56 3.92 -12.52 10.55
C PHE A 56 3.50 -13.26 9.30
N GLY A 57 3.70 -14.59 9.24
CA GLY A 57 3.23 -15.42 8.13
C GLY A 57 1.71 -15.35 7.94
N THR A 58 0.95 -15.33 9.04
CA THR A 58 -0.51 -15.18 9.00
C THR A 58 -0.91 -13.80 8.49
N CYS A 59 -0.29 -12.73 8.98
CA CYS A 59 -0.54 -11.36 8.52
C CYS A 59 -0.23 -11.18 7.02
N VAL A 60 0.89 -11.74 6.55
CA VAL A 60 1.24 -11.76 5.13
C VAL A 60 0.20 -12.58 4.34
N GLY A 61 -0.20 -13.75 4.82
CA GLY A 61 -1.25 -14.56 4.19
C GLY A 61 -2.58 -13.81 4.04
N ILE A 62 -3.01 -13.11 5.09
CA ILE A 62 -4.23 -12.27 5.09
C ILE A 62 -4.06 -11.10 4.11
N GLN A 63 -2.90 -10.42 4.13
CA GLN A 63 -2.59 -9.38 3.17
C GLN A 63 -2.74 -9.88 1.73
N TRP A 64 -2.18 -11.05 1.40
CA TRP A 64 -2.28 -11.62 0.06
C TRP A 64 -3.73 -11.91 -0.28
N LEU A 65 -4.45 -12.56 0.63
CA LEU A 65 -5.86 -12.85 0.44
C LEU A 65 -6.67 -11.57 0.16
N CYS A 66 -6.52 -10.52 0.97
CA CYS A 66 -7.19 -9.24 0.76
C CYS A 66 -6.80 -8.60 -0.58
N SER A 67 -5.51 -8.58 -0.92
CA SER A 67 -5.03 -7.94 -2.16
C SER A 67 -5.55 -8.62 -3.43
N TYR A 68 -5.86 -9.93 -3.38
CA TYR A 68 -6.47 -10.65 -4.49
C TYR A 68 -8.00 -10.63 -4.48
N LEU A 69 -8.62 -10.69 -3.30
CA LEU A 69 -10.08 -10.73 -3.19
C LEU A 69 -10.72 -9.38 -3.49
N LEU A 70 -10.08 -8.26 -3.08
CA LEU A 70 -10.64 -6.93 -3.31
C LEU A 70 -10.79 -6.60 -4.81
N PRO A 71 -9.82 -6.89 -5.70
CA PRO A 71 -9.96 -6.60 -7.13
C PRO A 71 -10.70 -7.71 -7.90
N LEU A 72 -10.95 -8.89 -7.30
CA LEU A 72 -11.60 -10.03 -7.97
C LEU A 72 -12.97 -9.71 -8.59
N PRO A 73 -13.87 -8.92 -7.95
CA PRO A 73 -15.10 -8.47 -8.57
C PRO A 73 -14.89 -7.76 -9.91
N GLN A 74 -13.72 -7.15 -10.15
CA GLN A 74 -13.42 -6.55 -11.45
C GLN A 74 -13.40 -7.58 -12.56
N ILE A 75 -12.70 -8.69 -12.36
CA ILE A 75 -12.61 -9.76 -13.35
C ILE A 75 -13.99 -10.36 -13.57
N LEU A 76 -14.71 -10.67 -12.48
CA LEU A 76 -16.01 -11.32 -12.54
C LEU A 76 -17.09 -10.46 -13.21
N MET A 77 -16.97 -9.14 -13.13
CA MET A 77 -17.93 -8.18 -13.70
C MET A 77 -17.43 -7.49 -14.97
N SER A 78 -16.20 -7.77 -15.41
CA SER A 78 -15.65 -7.21 -16.64
C SER A 78 -16.45 -7.69 -17.85
N ASN A 79 -16.74 -6.75 -18.77
CA ASN A 79 -17.37 -7.10 -20.02
C ASN A 79 -16.29 -7.50 -21.03
N ILE A 80 -16.36 -8.73 -21.53
CA ILE A 80 -15.35 -9.34 -22.41
C ILE A 80 -15.17 -8.59 -23.75
N TYR A 81 -16.05 -7.63 -24.06
CA TYR A 81 -16.12 -6.98 -25.37
C TYR A 81 -15.49 -5.58 -25.44
N ILE A 82 -15.23 -4.91 -24.30
CA ILE A 82 -14.63 -3.57 -24.30
C ILE A 82 -13.67 -3.47 -23.11
N CYS A 83 -12.46 -2.92 -23.35
CA CYS A 83 -11.55 -2.40 -22.32
C CYS A 83 -12.13 -1.12 -21.67
N LEU A 84 -13.41 -1.17 -21.33
CA LEU A 84 -14.12 -0.21 -20.50
C LEU A 84 -14.90 -1.13 -19.59
N ALA A 85 -14.49 -1.16 -18.33
CA ALA A 85 -15.25 -1.89 -17.36
C ALA A 85 -16.64 -1.23 -17.27
N ILE A 86 -17.64 -1.90 -17.86
CA ILE A 86 -19.05 -1.50 -17.74
C ILE A 86 -19.51 -1.95 -16.35
N PHE A 87 -18.84 -1.46 -15.31
CA PHE A 87 -19.39 -1.55 -13.97
C PHE A 87 -20.70 -0.77 -13.95
N PRO A 88 -21.62 -1.06 -13.00
CA PRO A 88 -22.47 0.01 -12.49
C PRO A 88 -21.52 1.12 -12.06
N LYS A 89 -21.43 2.19 -12.87
CA LYS A 89 -20.28 3.13 -12.94
C LYS A 89 -19.89 3.80 -11.61
N GLN A 90 -20.65 3.58 -10.55
CA GLN A 90 -20.49 4.16 -9.22
C GLN A 90 -19.85 3.23 -8.19
N PHE A 91 -20.04 1.91 -8.26
CA PHE A 91 -19.71 1.04 -7.12
C PHE A 91 -18.22 0.71 -7.06
N PHE A 92 -17.62 0.41 -8.21
CA PHE A 92 -16.26 -0.12 -8.26
C PHE A 92 -15.16 0.92 -7.93
N PRO A 93 -15.18 2.17 -8.46
CA PRO A 93 -14.17 3.17 -8.12
C PRO A 93 -14.22 3.53 -6.64
N VAL A 94 -15.44 3.68 -6.08
CA VAL A 94 -15.64 3.97 -4.65
C VAL A 94 -15.11 2.82 -3.79
N TYR A 95 -15.36 1.57 -4.20
CA TYR A 95 -14.85 0.39 -3.52
C TYR A 95 -13.31 0.33 -3.55
N SER A 96 -12.69 0.50 -4.72
CA SER A 96 -11.23 0.50 -4.86
C SER A 96 -10.59 1.61 -4.03
N ILE A 97 -11.11 2.84 -4.09
CA ILE A 97 -10.63 3.96 -3.26
C ILE A 97 -10.80 3.67 -1.76
N ALA A 98 -11.95 3.13 -1.35
CA ALA A 98 -12.22 2.85 0.06
C ALA A 98 -11.27 1.78 0.61
N PHE A 99 -11.08 0.66 -0.10
CA PHE A 99 -10.38 -0.51 0.45
C PHE A 99 -8.92 -0.65 0.02
N LEU A 100 -8.51 -0.09 -1.11
CA LEU A 100 -7.11 -0.14 -1.58
C LEU A 100 -6.33 1.14 -1.26
N PHE A 101 -7.01 2.22 -0.86
CA PHE A 101 -6.35 3.48 -0.47
C PHE A 101 -6.75 3.95 0.93
N ALA A 102 -8.01 4.34 1.13
CA ALA A 102 -8.45 5.01 2.35
C ALA A 102 -8.31 4.12 3.60
N PHE A 103 -8.70 2.84 3.49
CA PHE A 103 -8.64 1.91 4.62
C PHE A 103 -7.21 1.57 5.04
N PRO A 104 -6.26 1.21 4.14
CA PRO A 104 -4.86 1.08 4.51
C PRO A 104 -4.28 2.35 5.15
N VAL A 105 -4.55 3.54 4.58
CA VAL A 105 -4.10 4.82 5.14
C VAL A 105 -4.66 5.04 6.54
N PHE A 106 -5.94 4.76 6.74
CA PHE A 106 -6.59 4.83 8.06
C PHE A 106 -5.94 3.87 9.06
N LEU A 107 -5.69 2.63 8.67
CA LEU A 107 -5.00 1.65 9.53
C LEU A 107 -3.60 2.12 9.91
N HIS A 108 -2.85 2.70 8.96
CA HIS A 108 -1.54 3.28 9.26
C HIS A 108 -1.64 4.38 10.31
N LEU A 109 -2.54 5.35 10.09
CA LEU A 109 -2.73 6.46 11.04
C LEU A 109 -3.17 5.96 12.41
N LEU A 110 -4.06 4.97 12.47
CA LEU A 110 -4.50 4.37 13.72
C LEU A 110 -3.33 3.72 14.47
N ILE A 111 -2.51 2.91 13.79
CA ILE A 111 -1.33 2.27 14.39
C ILE A 111 -0.36 3.34 14.93
N TYR A 112 -0.13 4.40 14.17
CA TYR A 112 0.74 5.50 14.58
C TYR A 112 0.22 6.25 15.81
N ILE A 113 -1.09 6.54 15.86
CA ILE A 113 -1.71 7.21 17.00
C ILE A 113 -1.62 6.30 18.24
N MET A 114 -1.94 5.01 18.09
CA MET A 114 -1.82 4.04 19.18
C MET A 114 -0.40 3.95 19.73
N GLU A 115 0.61 3.89 18.86
CA GLU A 115 2.03 3.88 19.26
C GLU A 115 2.38 5.12 20.08
N ASN A 116 1.93 6.30 19.66
CA ASN A 116 2.21 7.55 20.37
C ASN A 116 1.45 7.67 21.70
N LEU A 117 0.24 7.13 21.78
CA LEU A 117 -0.53 7.09 23.04
C LEU A 117 0.14 6.18 24.07
N CYS A 118 0.54 4.96 23.66
CA CYS A 118 1.26 4.04 24.54
C CYS A 118 2.57 4.65 25.08
N LYS A 119 3.35 5.31 24.21
CA LYS A 119 4.58 6.02 24.62
C LYS A 119 4.30 7.13 25.63
N LYS A 120 3.20 7.87 25.47
CA LYS A 120 2.83 8.94 26.39
C LYS A 120 2.48 8.37 27.78
N ASP A 121 1.78 7.24 27.83
CA ASP A 121 1.46 6.56 29.09
C ASP A 121 2.71 6.00 29.78
N GLU A 122 3.66 5.43 29.02
CA GLU A 122 4.95 4.99 29.56
C GLU A 122 5.79 6.16 30.10
N LEU A 123 5.83 7.28 29.39
CA LEU A 123 6.51 8.51 29.82
C LEU A 123 5.88 9.10 31.09
N MET A 124 4.55 9.07 31.20
CA MET A 124 3.85 9.51 32.42
C MET A 124 4.10 8.57 33.60
N ASN A 125 4.15 7.26 33.37
CA ASN A 125 4.41 6.27 34.41
C ASN A 125 5.88 6.26 34.87
N THR A 126 6.83 6.50 33.98
CA THR A 126 8.27 6.59 34.33
C THR A 126 8.63 7.86 35.09
N GLN A 127 7.87 8.95 34.97
CA GLN A 127 8.03 10.13 35.83
C GLN A 127 7.65 9.88 37.31
N ILE A 128 6.97 8.77 37.61
CA ILE A 128 6.60 8.36 38.97
C ILE A 128 7.71 7.52 39.63
N TYR A 129 8.65 6.96 38.86
CA TYR A 129 9.78 6.17 39.36
C TYR A 129 11.11 6.93 39.17
N PRO A 130 12.02 6.93 40.17
CA PRO A 130 13.29 7.64 40.06
C PRO A 130 14.15 7.02 38.93
N ALA A 131 14.76 7.89 38.13
CA ALA A 131 15.49 7.59 36.90
C ALA A 131 16.49 6.42 37.03
N GLY A 132 16.03 5.21 36.71
CA GLY A 132 16.89 4.12 36.28
C GLY A 132 17.37 4.39 34.86
N HIS A 133 18.67 4.16 34.60
CA HIS A 133 19.35 4.41 33.33
C HIS A 133 18.51 4.00 32.10
N ILE A 134 17.94 4.98 31.40
CA ILE A 134 17.47 4.78 30.02
C ILE A 134 18.72 4.74 29.15
N GLU A 135 19.03 3.59 28.57
CA GLU A 135 20.15 3.48 27.64
C GLU A 135 19.89 4.36 26.40
N PRO A 136 20.79 5.29 26.06
CA PRO A 136 20.59 6.24 24.95
C PRO A 136 20.53 5.58 23.55
N GLY A 137 20.75 4.27 23.44
CA GLY A 137 20.72 3.51 22.20
C GLY A 137 19.32 3.19 21.66
N GLU A 138 18.34 2.94 22.54
CA GLU A 138 17.01 2.48 22.13
C GLU A 138 16.16 3.61 21.49
N THR A 139 16.25 4.82 22.05
CA THR A 139 15.53 6.00 21.54
C THR A 139 15.93 6.35 20.10
N HIS A 140 17.19 6.14 19.74
CA HIS A 140 17.71 6.49 18.41
C HIS A 140 17.29 5.49 17.31
N HIS A 141 17.07 4.22 17.66
CA HIS A 141 16.59 3.21 16.71
C HIS A 141 15.10 3.40 16.41
N GLN A 142 14.30 3.70 17.42
CA GLN A 142 12.85 3.89 17.29
C GLN A 142 12.50 5.12 16.44
N SER A 143 13.24 6.23 16.61
CA SER A 143 13.10 7.44 15.79
C SER A 143 13.27 7.17 14.28
N LYS A 144 14.20 6.27 13.90
CA LYS A 144 14.42 5.91 12.49
C LYS A 144 13.28 5.10 11.90
N THR A 145 12.71 4.16 12.66
CA THR A 145 11.59 3.33 12.21
C THR A 145 10.33 4.19 12.01
N THR A 146 10.02 5.09 12.94
CA THR A 146 8.92 6.04 12.82
C THR A 146 9.10 6.98 11.62
N TYR A 147 10.33 7.42 11.33
CA TYR A 147 10.59 8.24 10.14
C TYR A 147 10.33 7.49 8.83
N ILE A 148 10.81 6.25 8.70
CA ILE A 148 10.56 5.40 7.52
C ILE A 148 9.05 5.22 7.32
N PHE A 149 8.35 4.98 8.42
CA PHE A 149 6.91 4.84 8.44
C PHE A 149 6.19 6.06 7.87
N ILE A 150 6.49 7.26 8.39
CA ILE A 150 5.87 8.51 7.94
C ILE A 150 6.17 8.75 6.46
N MET A 151 7.40 8.51 6.02
CA MET A 151 7.79 8.71 4.62
C MET A 151 7.06 7.76 3.67
N ASN A 152 6.95 6.47 4.01
CA ASN A 152 6.18 5.51 3.22
C ASN A 152 4.69 5.88 3.16
N LEU A 153 4.11 6.37 4.27
CA LEU A 153 2.74 6.85 4.27
C LEU A 153 2.56 8.07 3.34
N ILE A 154 3.49 9.02 3.38
CA ILE A 154 3.50 10.18 2.49
C ILE A 154 3.62 9.73 1.03
N PHE A 155 4.53 8.80 0.72
CA PHE A 155 4.70 8.28 -0.63
C PHE A 155 3.46 7.52 -1.12
N ASN A 156 2.76 6.79 -0.26
CA ASN A 156 1.50 6.15 -0.61
C ASN A 156 0.40 7.19 -0.90
N ILE A 157 0.26 8.22 -0.05
CA ILE A 157 -0.71 9.31 -0.25
C ILE A 157 -0.42 10.10 -1.52
N ILE A 158 0.85 10.45 -1.78
CA ILE A 158 1.25 11.20 -2.98
C ILE A 158 1.15 10.33 -4.23
N GLY A 159 1.54 9.05 -4.15
CA GLY A 159 1.53 8.11 -5.26
C GLY A 159 0.12 7.78 -5.72
N TYR A 160 -0.70 7.28 -4.80
CA TYR A 160 -2.01 6.72 -5.11
C TYR A 160 -3.18 7.69 -4.88
N GLY A 161 -3.00 8.72 -4.04
CA GLY A 161 -4.05 9.69 -3.73
C GLY A 161 -4.56 10.46 -4.95
N PRO A 162 -3.69 11.11 -5.75
CA PRO A 162 -4.09 11.80 -6.96
C PRO A 162 -4.81 10.89 -7.97
N LYS A 163 -4.28 9.68 -8.22
CA LYS A 163 -4.92 8.68 -9.11
C LYS A 163 -6.30 8.30 -8.60
N SER A 164 -6.44 8.05 -7.29
CA SER A 164 -7.70 7.72 -6.64
C SER A 164 -8.72 8.87 -6.73
N ILE A 165 -8.28 10.11 -6.48
CA ILE A 165 -9.12 11.30 -6.59
C ILE A 165 -9.55 11.53 -8.04
N LEU A 166 -8.63 11.40 -9.01
CA LEU A 166 -8.97 11.55 -10.42
C LEU A 166 -9.94 10.45 -10.86
N ALA A 167 -9.75 9.19 -10.46
CA ALA A 167 -10.71 8.12 -10.74
C ALA A 167 -12.12 8.43 -10.21
N ALA A 168 -12.24 9.11 -9.07
CA ALA A 168 -13.52 9.56 -8.54
C ALA A 168 -14.12 10.78 -9.27
N ILE A 169 -13.28 11.68 -9.79
CA ILE A 169 -13.68 12.92 -10.47
C ILE A 169 -13.96 12.70 -11.96
N ASP A 170 -13.08 12.00 -12.68
CA ASP A 170 -13.17 11.72 -14.12
C ASP A 170 -14.37 10.80 -14.43
N TYR A 171 -14.83 10.02 -13.43
CA TYR A 171 -16.17 9.42 -13.40
C TYR A 171 -17.30 10.43 -13.72
N LYS A 172 -17.12 11.71 -13.36
CA LYS A 172 -18.11 12.80 -13.54
C LYS A 172 -17.81 13.73 -14.71
N SER A 173 -16.56 13.83 -15.18
CA SER A 173 -16.18 14.79 -16.23
C SER A 173 -15.10 14.20 -17.12
N GLN A 174 -15.40 13.91 -18.39
CA GLN A 174 -14.45 13.42 -19.41
C GLN A 174 -13.25 14.39 -19.58
N GLN A 175 -12.22 14.29 -18.74
CA GLN A 175 -11.07 15.19 -18.75
C GLN A 175 -9.82 14.58 -19.44
N SER A 176 -8.76 15.39 -19.56
CA SER A 176 -7.68 15.23 -20.53
C SER A 176 -6.79 14.01 -20.30
N ILE A 177 -6.57 13.26 -21.39
CA ILE A 177 -5.68 12.08 -21.49
C ILE A 177 -4.27 12.34 -20.91
N SER A 178 -3.77 13.57 -21.02
CA SER A 178 -2.44 13.96 -20.53
C SER A 178 -2.32 13.94 -19.00
N LEU A 179 -3.38 14.34 -18.28
CA LEU A 179 -3.37 14.32 -16.81
C LEU A 179 -3.40 12.89 -16.30
N TYR A 180 -4.23 12.05 -16.91
CA TYR A 180 -4.33 10.62 -16.59
C TYR A 180 -2.97 9.92 -16.71
N ALA A 181 -2.26 10.13 -17.81
CA ALA A 181 -0.94 9.53 -18.04
C ALA A 181 0.11 9.90 -16.97
N VAL A 182 0.10 11.16 -16.50
CA VAL A 182 1.02 11.61 -15.43
C VAL A 182 0.69 10.92 -14.11
N LEU A 183 -0.59 10.79 -13.77
CA LEU A 183 -1.01 10.16 -12.52
C LEU A 183 -0.81 8.64 -12.52
N GLU A 184 -0.77 7.99 -13.68
CA GLU A 184 -0.44 6.56 -13.80
C GLU A 184 1.02 6.26 -13.48
N ILE A 185 1.94 7.17 -13.79
CA ILE A 185 3.39 6.97 -13.56
C ILE A 185 3.76 7.25 -12.09
N LEU A 186 2.99 8.09 -11.41
CA LEU A 186 3.31 8.58 -10.07
C LEU A 186 3.42 7.45 -9.00
N PRO A 187 2.51 6.46 -8.92
CA PRO A 187 2.66 5.31 -8.01
C PRO A 187 3.98 4.55 -8.20
N SER A 188 4.39 4.33 -9.46
CA SER A 188 5.63 3.61 -9.76
C SER A 188 6.87 4.39 -9.32
N LEU A 189 6.86 5.71 -9.46
CA LEU A 189 7.93 6.58 -8.96
C LEU A 189 8.00 6.54 -7.43
N CYS A 190 6.86 6.62 -6.74
CA CYS A 190 6.80 6.51 -5.28
C CYS A 190 7.33 5.15 -4.80
N LEU A 191 7.01 4.06 -5.48
CA LEU A 191 7.53 2.73 -5.14
C LEU A 191 9.07 2.64 -5.25
N LEU A 192 9.66 3.25 -6.28
CA LEU A 192 11.12 3.32 -6.40
C LEU A 192 11.76 4.12 -5.27
N LEU A 193 11.10 5.20 -4.82
CA LEU A 193 11.53 5.99 -3.68
C LEU A 193 11.43 5.20 -2.37
N ASP A 194 10.36 4.41 -2.17
CA ASP A 194 10.20 3.51 -1.01
C ASP A 194 11.35 2.50 -0.92
N ILE A 195 11.67 1.82 -2.04
CA ILE A 195 12.77 0.86 -2.11
C ILE A 195 14.10 1.55 -1.79
N GLY A 196 14.33 2.73 -2.38
CA GLY A 196 15.52 3.53 -2.13
C GLY A 196 15.65 3.95 -0.67
N LEU A 197 14.54 4.34 -0.03
CA LEU A 197 14.48 4.71 1.38
C LEU A 197 14.79 3.51 2.27
N LEU A 198 14.15 2.36 2.03
CA LEU A 198 14.39 1.13 2.79
C LEU A 198 15.84 0.67 2.68
N TYR A 199 16.42 0.70 1.48
CA TYR A 199 17.83 0.41 1.24
C TYR A 199 18.77 1.38 1.99
N LYS A 200 18.48 2.68 1.94
CA LYS A 200 19.27 3.72 2.61
C LYS A 200 19.14 3.69 4.13
N MET A 201 18.05 3.17 4.68
CA MET A 201 17.82 3.18 6.12
C MET A 201 18.20 1.87 6.82
N ASN A 202 18.11 0.74 6.12
CA ASN A 202 18.42 -0.57 6.71
C ASN A 202 19.89 -0.98 6.44
N LYS A 203 20.73 -0.87 7.47
CA LYS A 203 22.16 -1.21 7.41
C LYS A 203 22.39 -2.69 7.09
N GLU A 204 21.55 -3.58 7.60
CA GLU A 204 21.62 -5.04 7.35
C GLU A 204 21.34 -5.35 5.88
N VAL A 205 20.28 -4.76 5.32
CA VAL A 205 19.94 -4.91 3.90
C VAL A 205 21.07 -4.40 3.02
N ARG A 206 21.63 -3.22 3.34
CA ARG A 206 22.76 -2.66 2.59
C ARG A 206 23.98 -3.56 2.61
N LYS A 207 24.37 -4.08 3.78
CA LYS A 207 25.48 -5.03 3.91
C LYS A 207 25.29 -6.28 3.05
N LYS A 208 24.06 -6.76 2.85
CA LYS A 208 23.76 -7.94 2.02
C LYS A 208 23.74 -7.62 0.52
N ILE A 209 23.27 -6.44 0.13
CA ILE A 209 23.11 -6.06 -1.29
C ILE A 209 24.40 -5.46 -1.88
N THR A 210 25.14 -4.62 -1.13
CA THR A 210 26.37 -3.97 -1.64
C THR A 210 27.41 -4.93 -2.24
N PRO A 211 27.66 -6.13 -1.68
CA PRO A 211 28.57 -7.10 -2.29
C PRO A 211 28.09 -7.60 -3.66
N VAL A 212 26.78 -7.71 -3.89
CA VAL A 212 26.21 -8.19 -5.16
C VAL A 212 26.40 -7.15 -6.27
N CYS A 213 26.35 -5.86 -5.93
CA CYS A 213 26.51 -4.77 -6.90
C CYS A 213 27.98 -4.43 -7.22
N ASN A 214 28.93 -4.92 -6.42
CA ASN A 214 30.37 -4.69 -6.62
C ASN A 214 31.04 -5.85 -7.39
N CYS A 215 30.27 -6.77 -7.96
CA CYS A 215 30.73 -7.83 -8.85
C CYS A 215 30.90 -7.33 -10.30
#